data_AF-A0A5J6SDD9-F1
#
_entry.id   AF-A0A5J6SDD9-F1
#
_cell.length_a   1.000
_cell.length_b   1.000
_cell.length_c   1.000
_cell.angle_alpha   90.00
_cell.angle_beta   90.00
_cell.angle_gamma   90.00
#
_symmetry.space_group_name_H-M   'P 1'
#
loop_
_entity.id
_entity.type
_entity.pdbx_description
1 polymer ?
#
loop_
_entity_poly.entity_id
_entity_poly.type
_entity_poly.pdbx_seq_one_letter_code
_entity_poly.pdbx_strand_id
1 'polypeptide(L)'
;MAGPARISAAGLSLLCCAVLLLPTPGAAAYVLDDRAGLGPEFDGIGGLSGGGATSRLLVNYQEPYRSQILDYLFKPNFGASLHILKVEIGGDAQTTDGTEPSHMHYEDDANYFRGYEWWLMKEAKKRNPNIKLIDLE
;
A
#
# COMPACT_ATOMS: atom_id res chain seq x y z
N MET A 1 -23.42 -59.18 -51.78
CA MET A 1 -23.22 -59.12 -50.30
C MET A 1 -22.20 -58.03 -50.01
N ALA A 2 -22.62 -56.85 -49.60
CA ALA A 2 -21.72 -55.77 -49.16
C ALA A 2 -21.49 -55.93 -47.65
N GLY A 3 -20.23 -56.10 -47.23
CA GLY A 3 -19.85 -56.22 -45.83
C GLY A 3 -19.94 -54.89 -45.07
N PRO A 4 -19.99 -54.91 -43.72
CA PRO A 4 -20.23 -53.73 -42.92
C PRO A 4 -19.01 -52.79 -42.97
N ALA A 5 -19.27 -51.50 -43.22
CA ALA A 5 -18.26 -50.47 -43.15
C ALA A 5 -17.72 -50.37 -41.72
N ARG A 6 -16.46 -50.79 -41.53
CA ARG A 6 -15.74 -50.61 -40.27
C ARG A 6 -15.43 -49.12 -40.10
N ILE A 7 -16.17 -48.45 -39.23
CA ILE A 7 -15.84 -47.11 -38.78
C ILE A 7 -14.54 -47.21 -37.99
N SER A 8 -13.46 -46.69 -38.58
CA SER A 8 -12.12 -46.66 -37.99
C SER A 8 -12.13 -45.81 -36.71
N ALA A 9 -11.55 -46.34 -35.62
CA ALA A 9 -11.33 -45.63 -34.36
C ALA A 9 -10.48 -44.35 -34.52
N ALA A 10 -9.76 -44.20 -35.64
CA ALA A 10 -9.00 -43.00 -35.96
C ALA A 10 -9.90 -41.78 -36.23
N GLY A 11 -11.15 -41.99 -36.69
CA GLY A 11 -12.10 -40.90 -36.95
C GLY A 11 -12.62 -40.23 -35.67
N LEU A 12 -12.66 -40.96 -34.56
CA LEU A 12 -13.17 -40.46 -33.28
C LEU A 12 -12.11 -39.63 -32.51
N SER A 13 -10.82 -39.92 -32.72
CA SER A 13 -9.71 -39.20 -32.08
C SER A 13 -9.42 -37.85 -32.73
N LEU A 14 -9.54 -37.74 -34.07
CA LEU A 14 -9.40 -36.45 -34.76
C LEU A 14 -10.54 -35.48 -34.44
N LEU A 15 -11.77 -35.99 -34.21
CA LEU A 15 -12.91 -35.15 -33.85
C LEU A 15 -12.75 -34.54 -32.45
N CYS A 16 -12.11 -35.26 -31.52
CA CYS A 16 -11.87 -34.78 -30.16
C CYS A 16 -10.78 -33.69 -30.10
N CYS A 17 -9.73 -33.79 -30.93
CA CYS A 17 -8.70 -32.75 -31.04
C CYS A 17 -9.19 -31.47 -31.76
N ALA A 18 -10.12 -31.59 -32.71
CA ALA A 18 -10.65 -30.42 -33.43
C ALA A 18 -11.61 -29.57 -32.57
N VAL A 19 -12.28 -30.16 -31.57
CA VAL A 19 -13.18 -29.45 -30.64
C VAL A 19 -12.41 -28.68 -29.56
N LEU A 20 -11.16 -29.06 -29.27
CA LEU A 20 -10.31 -28.42 -28.26
C LEU A 20 -9.65 -27.09 -28.71
N LEU A 21 -9.81 -26.71 -29.99
CA LEU A 21 -9.24 -25.50 -30.58
C LEU A 21 -10.26 -24.38 -30.84
N LEU A 22 -11.52 -24.58 -30.44
CA LEU A 22 -12.50 -23.50 -30.48
C LEU A 22 -12.15 -22.48 -29.38
N PRO A 23 -11.91 -21.20 -29.71
CA PRO A 23 -11.72 -20.18 -28.69
C PRO A 23 -12.97 -20.17 -27.81
N THR A 24 -12.78 -20.39 -26.50
CA THR A 24 -13.87 -20.34 -25.52
C THR A 24 -14.47 -18.93 -25.55
N PRO A 25 -15.74 -18.76 -25.97
CA PRO A 25 -16.38 -17.46 -25.89
C PRO A 25 -16.68 -17.21 -24.41
N GLY A 26 -15.81 -16.47 -23.73
CA GLY A 26 -15.98 -16.21 -22.30
C GLY A 26 -14.86 -15.46 -21.61
N ALA A 27 -13.66 -15.38 -22.19
CA ALA A 27 -12.62 -14.52 -21.65
C ALA A 27 -12.82 -13.09 -22.17
N ALA A 28 -13.31 -12.20 -21.30
CA ALA A 28 -13.27 -10.76 -21.58
C ALA A 28 -11.81 -10.33 -21.79
N ALA A 29 -11.52 -9.72 -22.93
CA ALA A 29 -10.21 -9.14 -23.22
C ALA A 29 -10.15 -7.71 -22.68
N TYR A 30 -9.18 -7.43 -21.81
CA TYR A 30 -8.92 -6.08 -21.30
C TYR A 30 -7.80 -5.44 -22.13
N VAL A 31 -8.09 -4.31 -22.77
CA VAL A 31 -7.10 -3.53 -23.52
C VAL A 31 -6.45 -2.52 -22.56
N LEU A 32 -5.13 -2.57 -22.45
CA LEU A 32 -4.32 -1.57 -21.77
C LEU A 32 -3.56 -0.78 -22.85
N ASP A 33 -3.92 0.48 -23.05
CA ASP A 33 -3.37 1.34 -24.11
C ASP A 33 -3.37 2.80 -23.64
N ASP A 34 -2.39 3.57 -24.09
CA ASP A 34 -2.21 5.00 -23.78
C ASP A 34 -2.36 5.91 -25.00
N ARG A 35 -2.71 5.36 -26.18
CA ARG A 35 -2.87 6.12 -27.44
C ARG A 35 -3.84 7.30 -27.36
N ALA A 36 -4.85 7.22 -26.50
CA ALA A 36 -5.83 8.29 -26.29
C ALA A 36 -5.38 9.32 -25.24
N GLY A 37 -4.18 9.17 -24.69
CA GLY A 37 -3.67 9.92 -23.55
C GLY A 37 -3.67 9.08 -22.26
N LEU A 38 -2.99 9.62 -21.24
CA LEU A 38 -2.92 9.02 -19.91
C LEU A 38 -4.10 9.45 -19.04
N GLY A 39 -4.43 8.63 -18.05
CA GLY A 39 -5.34 9.00 -16.97
C GLY A 39 -4.70 9.99 -15.98
N PRO A 40 -5.35 10.22 -14.83
CA PRO A 40 -4.81 11.04 -13.75
C PRO A 40 -3.44 10.54 -13.27
N GLU A 41 -2.61 11.47 -12.80
CA GLU A 41 -1.35 11.14 -12.13
C GLU A 41 -1.63 10.41 -10.81
N PHE A 42 -0.81 9.41 -10.51
CA PHE A 42 -0.90 8.67 -9.27
C PHE A 42 -0.05 9.34 -8.18
N ASP A 43 -0.69 9.79 -7.10
CA ASP A 43 -0.04 10.57 -6.04
C ASP A 43 0.69 9.76 -4.97
N GLY A 44 0.44 8.46 -4.88
CA GLY A 44 1.03 7.57 -3.87
C GLY A 44 0.02 6.98 -2.88
N ILE A 45 0.47 5.92 -2.19
CA ILE A 45 -0.23 5.32 -1.04
C ILE A 45 0.49 5.70 0.25
N GLY A 46 -0.28 5.98 1.31
CA GLY A 46 0.25 6.38 2.61
C GLY A 46 -0.36 5.68 3.81
N GLY A 47 0.20 6.00 4.98
CA GLY A 47 -0.30 5.63 6.30
C GLY A 47 -0.44 6.84 7.22
N LEU A 48 -1.27 6.72 8.25
CA LEU A 48 -1.50 7.75 9.27
C LEU A 48 -0.84 7.32 10.59
N SER A 49 -0.04 8.23 11.17
CA SER A 49 0.31 8.22 12.59
C SER A 49 -0.46 9.35 13.28
N GLY A 50 -1.05 9.09 14.43
CA GLY A 50 -2.05 9.97 15.03
C GLY A 50 -3.47 9.49 14.80
N GLY A 51 -4.44 10.40 14.87
CA GLY A 51 -5.82 10.05 15.20
C GLY A 51 -5.89 9.49 16.61
N GLY A 52 -5.05 9.99 17.52
CA GLY A 52 -4.96 9.58 18.91
C GLY A 52 -3.95 8.48 19.19
N ALA A 53 -2.73 8.84 19.60
CA ALA A 53 -1.78 7.96 20.27
C ALA A 53 -1.37 6.66 19.56
N THR A 54 -1.62 6.52 18.26
CA THR A 54 -1.48 5.23 17.54
C THR A 54 -0.03 4.74 17.45
N SER A 55 0.95 5.65 17.46
CA SER A 55 2.39 5.33 17.48
C SER A 55 3.02 5.35 18.88
N ARG A 56 2.23 5.54 19.93
CA ARG A 56 2.72 5.81 21.30
C ARG A 56 3.69 4.76 21.84
N LEU A 57 3.49 3.49 21.49
CA LEU A 57 4.31 2.39 22.01
C LEU A 57 5.56 2.13 21.18
N LEU A 58 5.61 2.62 19.93
CA LEU A 58 6.71 2.35 19.00
C LEU A 58 8.03 2.99 19.46
N VAL A 59 7.97 4.18 20.04
CA VAL A 59 9.17 4.96 20.40
C VAL A 59 10.10 4.25 21.39
N ASN A 60 9.55 3.39 22.24
CA ASN A 60 10.29 2.71 23.30
C ASN A 60 10.68 1.27 22.93
N TYR A 61 10.42 0.82 21.71
CA TYR A 61 10.92 -0.47 21.25
C TYR A 61 12.44 -0.52 21.32
N GLN A 62 12.96 -1.67 21.76
CA GLN A 62 14.40 -1.90 21.80
C GLN A 62 14.97 -2.00 20.38
N GLU A 63 16.20 -1.53 20.21
CA GLU A 63 16.97 -1.84 19.00
C GLU A 63 17.42 -3.31 19.04
N PRO A 64 17.51 -3.98 17.87
CA PRO A 64 17.34 -3.44 16.52
C PRO A 64 15.88 -3.40 16.02
N TYR A 65 14.92 -3.85 16.83
CA TYR A 65 13.55 -4.11 16.40
C TYR A 65 12.79 -2.84 16.00
N ARG A 66 12.99 -1.75 16.74
CA ARG A 66 12.39 -0.45 16.38
C ARG A 66 12.82 -0.01 14.99
N SER A 67 14.12 -0.05 14.70
CA SER A 67 14.65 0.29 13.37
C SER A 67 14.13 -0.66 12.28
N GLN A 68 13.99 -1.96 12.58
CA GLN A 68 13.45 -2.95 11.64
C GLN A 68 11.97 -2.69 11.31
N ILE A 69 11.14 -2.33 12.30
CA ILE A 69 9.74 -1.93 12.06
C ILE A 69 9.70 -0.72 11.13
N LEU A 70 10.53 0.29 11.39
CA LEU A 70 10.62 1.48 10.54
C LEU A 70 11.12 1.15 9.12
N ASP A 71 12.02 0.16 8.97
CA ASP A 71 12.43 -0.35 7.66
C ASP A 71 11.24 -0.99 6.92
N TYR A 72 10.44 -1.83 7.58
CA TYR A 72 9.23 -2.40 6.97
C TYR A 72 8.23 -1.35 6.48
N LEU A 73 8.12 -0.21 7.17
CA LEU A 73 7.19 0.86 6.80
C LEU A 73 7.74 1.75 5.68
N PHE A 74 8.98 2.23 5.82
CA PHE A 74 9.46 3.38 5.04
C PHE A 74 10.61 3.06 4.09
N LYS A 75 11.31 1.94 4.24
CA LYS A 75 12.46 1.64 3.37
C LYS A 75 11.97 1.27 1.97
N PRO A 76 12.44 1.96 0.92
CA PRO A 76 12.07 1.63 -0.45
C PRO A 76 12.49 0.20 -0.82
N ASN A 77 11.68 -0.46 -1.65
CA ASN A 77 11.94 -1.82 -2.15
C ASN A 77 12.13 -2.86 -1.04
N PHE A 78 11.41 -2.71 0.08
CA PHE A 78 11.53 -3.63 1.21
C PHE A 78 10.16 -4.14 1.68
N GLY A 79 9.47 -3.37 2.52
CA GLY A 79 8.14 -3.71 3.02
C GLY A 79 7.06 -2.88 2.32
N ALA A 80 6.21 -2.24 3.11
CA ALA A 80 5.15 -1.36 2.63
C ALA A 80 5.66 -0.23 1.72
N SER A 81 6.89 0.25 1.95
CA SER A 81 7.57 1.24 1.11
C SER A 81 6.69 2.48 0.86
N LEU A 82 6.12 3.05 1.93
CA LEU A 82 5.11 4.10 1.83
C LEU A 82 5.59 5.34 1.07
N HIS A 83 4.70 5.91 0.27
CA HIS A 83 4.91 7.14 -0.49
C HIS A 83 4.57 8.39 0.34
N ILE A 84 3.60 8.25 1.24
CA ILE A 84 3.07 9.34 2.07
C ILE A 84 3.06 8.89 3.54
N LEU A 85 3.54 9.75 4.43
CA LEU A 85 3.28 9.66 5.86
C LEU A 85 2.42 10.86 6.26
N LYS A 86 1.21 10.60 6.73
CA LYS A 86 0.35 11.60 7.36
C LYS A 86 0.52 11.54 8.87
N VAL A 87 0.65 12.69 9.53
CA VAL A 87 0.76 12.81 10.99
C VAL A 87 -0.33 13.71 11.57
N GLU A 88 -0.70 13.49 12.83
CA GLU A 88 -1.54 14.42 13.60
C GLU A 88 -0.73 15.63 14.09
N ILE A 89 -1.32 16.82 14.01
CA ILE A 89 -0.88 18.00 14.75
C ILE A 89 -1.59 17.93 16.10
N GLY A 90 -0.89 17.45 17.14
CA GLY A 90 -1.49 17.26 18.46
C GLY A 90 -2.17 18.52 18.98
N GLY A 91 -3.36 18.36 19.55
CA GLY A 91 -4.20 19.44 20.09
C GLY A 91 -4.49 19.30 21.58
N ASP A 92 -3.73 18.47 22.32
CA ASP A 92 -3.93 18.15 23.76
C ASP A 92 -5.23 17.43 24.11
N ALA A 93 -6.10 17.19 23.13
CA ALA A 93 -7.37 16.51 23.29
C ALA A 93 -7.27 15.02 22.95
N GLN A 94 -8.26 14.24 23.42
CA GLN A 94 -8.42 12.84 23.05
C GLN A 94 -8.91 12.76 21.59
N THR A 95 -8.15 12.09 20.73
CA THR A 95 -8.41 12.01 19.28
C THR A 95 -8.69 10.60 18.76
N THR A 96 -8.61 9.54 19.59
CA THR A 96 -9.32 8.22 19.52
C THR A 96 -8.77 7.28 20.61
N ASP A 97 -7.49 6.91 20.52
CA ASP A 97 -6.83 5.96 21.44
C ASP A 97 -5.95 6.65 22.50
N GLY A 98 -5.90 7.98 22.50
CA GLY A 98 -5.17 8.80 23.45
C GLY A 98 -5.04 10.26 23.01
N THR A 99 -4.34 11.05 23.81
CA THR A 99 -4.06 12.45 23.53
C THR A 99 -2.69 12.63 22.90
N GLU A 100 -2.56 13.50 21.90
CA GLU A 100 -1.25 13.92 21.37
C GLU A 100 -0.91 15.36 21.80
N PRO A 101 0.33 15.62 22.23
CA PRO A 101 0.69 16.91 22.82
C PRO A 101 0.77 18.01 21.76
N SER A 102 0.16 19.14 22.05
CA SER A 102 0.29 20.36 21.26
C SER A 102 1.69 20.94 21.34
N HIS A 103 2.09 21.58 20.24
CA HIS A 103 3.28 22.43 20.20
C HIS A 103 3.10 23.73 21.01
N MET A 104 1.86 24.10 21.35
CA MET A 104 1.50 25.22 22.23
C MET A 104 0.39 24.80 23.21
N HIS A 105 0.71 24.61 24.50
CA HIS A 105 -0.29 24.28 25.53
C HIS A 105 -1.02 25.50 26.10
N TYR A 106 -0.41 26.67 25.98
CA TYR A 106 -0.93 27.98 26.42
C TYR A 106 -0.43 29.06 25.44
N GLU A 107 -1.02 30.24 25.49
CA GLU A 107 -0.84 31.31 24.48
C GLU A 107 0.63 31.67 24.20
N ASP A 108 1.46 31.70 25.25
CA ASP A 108 2.89 32.05 25.16
C ASP A 108 3.84 30.83 25.15
N ASP A 109 3.31 29.61 24.97
CA ASP A 109 4.10 28.37 24.89
C ASP A 109 4.52 28.07 23.45
N ALA A 110 5.76 27.61 23.25
CA ALA A 110 6.16 27.03 21.97
C ALA A 110 7.23 25.94 22.18
N ASN A 111 6.91 24.71 21.82
CA ASN A 111 7.84 23.59 21.91
C ASN A 111 7.63 22.56 20.79
N TYR A 112 8.60 22.49 19.89
CA TYR A 112 8.60 21.61 18.70
C TYR A 112 9.34 20.29 18.94
N PHE A 113 9.49 19.87 20.20
CA PHE A 113 10.18 18.64 20.61
C PHE A 113 9.27 17.71 21.42
N ARG A 114 7.99 18.02 21.54
CA ARG A 114 7.00 17.18 22.24
C ARG A 114 6.51 16.03 21.36
N GLY A 115 6.02 14.97 22.01
CA GLY A 115 5.46 13.81 21.32
C GLY A 115 6.50 13.07 20.48
N TYR A 116 6.02 12.40 19.44
CA TYR A 116 6.84 11.49 18.64
C TYR A 116 6.73 11.69 17.14
N GLU A 117 5.80 12.52 16.66
CA GLU A 117 5.60 12.73 15.22
C GLU A 117 6.80 13.41 14.56
N TRP A 118 7.44 14.37 15.25
CA TRP A 118 8.72 14.95 14.80
C TRP A 118 9.80 13.89 14.59
N TRP A 119 9.88 12.91 15.50
CA TRP A 119 10.83 11.82 15.40
C TRP A 119 10.47 10.86 14.26
N LEU A 120 9.18 10.50 14.14
CA LEU A 120 8.71 9.56 13.12
C LEU A 120 8.91 10.12 11.71
N MET A 121 8.59 11.40 11.49
CA MET A 121 8.84 12.08 10.21
C MET A 121 10.33 12.08 9.83
N LYS A 122 11.23 12.30 10.80
CA LYS A 122 12.68 12.23 10.57
C LYS A 122 13.14 10.82 10.22
N GLU A 123 12.66 9.79 10.92
CA GLU A 123 12.99 8.40 10.65
C GLU A 123 12.47 7.93 9.28
N ALA A 124 11.29 8.41 8.87
CA ALA A 124 10.72 8.15 7.55
C ALA A 124 11.56 8.82 6.45
N LYS A 125 11.87 10.13 6.58
CA LYS A 125 12.72 10.86 5.62
C LYS A 125 14.13 10.29 5.49
N LYS A 126 14.69 9.78 6.59
CA LYS A 126 16.01 9.13 6.59
C LYS A 126 16.03 7.87 5.71
N ARG A 127 14.93 7.11 5.67
CA ARG A 127 14.79 5.88 4.87
C ARG A 127 14.34 6.16 3.44
N ASN A 128 13.40 7.09 3.28
CA ASN A 128 12.89 7.53 2.00
C ASN A 128 12.87 9.07 1.94
N PRO A 129 13.92 9.70 1.39
CA PRO A 129 14.00 11.16 1.26
C PRO A 129 12.85 11.74 0.41
N ASN A 130 12.24 10.95 -0.46
CA ASN A 130 11.16 11.34 -1.36
C ASN A 130 9.76 11.15 -0.75
N ILE A 131 9.63 10.65 0.49
CA ILE A 131 8.33 10.49 1.13
C ILE A 131 7.63 11.86 1.24
N LYS A 132 6.35 11.93 0.87
CA LYS A 132 5.50 13.11 1.07
C LYS A 132 5.07 13.14 2.54
N LEU A 133 5.17 14.30 3.18
CA LEU A 133 4.71 14.51 4.56
C LEU A 133 3.45 15.37 4.52
N ILE A 134 2.42 14.94 5.22
CA ILE A 134 1.14 15.64 5.36
C ILE A 134 0.79 15.71 6.84
N ASP A 135 0.25 16.83 7.28
CA ASP A 135 -0.16 17.07 8.66
C ASP A 135 -1.63 17.53 8.71
N LEU A 136 -2.32 17.20 9.82
CA LEU A 136 -3.69 17.63 10.09
C LEU A 136 -3.98 17.59 11.59
N GLU A 137 -4.77 18.53 12.11
CA GLU A 137 -5.37 18.50 13.45
C GLU A 137 -6.60 17.56 13.52
#